data_AF-A0A354D422-F1
#
_entry.id   AF-A0A354D422-F1
#
_cell.length_a   1.000
_cell.length_b   1.000
_cell.length_c   1.000
_cell.angle_alpha   90.00
_cell.angle_beta   90.00
_cell.angle_gamma   90.00
#
_symmetry.space_group_name_H-M   'P 1'
#
loop_
_entity.id
_entity.type
_entity.pdbx_description
1 polymer ?
#
loop_
_entity_poly.entity_id
_entity_poly.type
_entity_poly.pdbx_seq_one_letter_code
_entity_poly.pdbx_strand_id
1 'polypeptide(L)'
;MAKIKVDTTALEKKLGTMNGKINEIKKSIDDIDKEMQKVEKYWKGDASKLFLLNYAKTDTSLGSMMDILTESKNEMQEICKKYNNCEASIGKMIEGMKMEG
;
A
#
# COMPACT_ATOMS: atom_id res chain seq x y z
N MET A 1 -31.12 6.10 -7.88
CA MET A 1 -30.71 4.69 -7.66
C MET A 1 -29.99 4.64 -6.33
N ALA A 2 -30.41 3.77 -5.42
CA ALA A 2 -29.62 3.50 -4.23
C ALA A 2 -28.34 2.80 -4.69
N LYS A 3 -27.20 3.47 -4.57
CA LYS A 3 -25.90 2.81 -4.64
C LYS A 3 -25.93 1.63 -3.65
N ILE A 4 -25.22 0.55 -3.96
CA ILE A 4 -24.82 -0.37 -2.89
C ILE A 4 -24.16 0.53 -1.85
N LYS A 5 -24.44 0.38 -0.55
CA LYS A 5 -24.14 1.36 0.53
C LYS A 5 -22.66 1.84 0.66
N VAL A 6 -21.78 1.44 -0.26
CA VAL A 6 -20.35 1.75 -0.32
C VAL A 6 -20.09 2.92 -1.28
N ASP A 7 -19.52 3.99 -0.73
CA ASP A 7 -18.97 5.10 -1.51
C ASP A 7 -17.56 4.74 -2.02
N THR A 8 -17.50 4.10 -3.19
CA THR A 8 -16.23 3.66 -3.80
C THR A 8 -15.32 4.83 -4.17
N THR A 9 -15.87 6.00 -4.49
CA THR A 9 -15.08 7.22 -4.75
C THR A 9 -14.31 7.68 -3.50
N ALA A 10 -14.96 7.66 -2.34
CA ALA A 10 -14.28 8.00 -1.08
C ALA A 10 -13.19 6.98 -0.72
N LEU A 11 -13.42 5.68 -1.00
CA LEU A 11 -12.43 4.63 -0.79
C LEU A 11 -11.22 4.78 -1.73
N GLU A 12 -11.45 5.03 -3.03
CA GLU A 12 -10.40 5.28 -4.01
C GLU A 12 -9.52 6.48 -3.62
N LYS A 13 -10.12 7.55 -3.11
CA LYS A 13 -9.35 8.70 -2.58
C LYS A 13 -8.45 8.30 -1.40
N LYS A 14 -8.97 7.51 -0.46
CA LYS A 14 -8.18 7.01 0.68
C LYS A 14 -7.05 6.09 0.21
N LEU A 15 -7.29 5.25 -0.80
CA LEU A 15 -6.25 4.40 -1.40
C LEU A 15 -5.14 5.22 -2.05
N GLY A 16 -5.49 6.30 -2.74
CA GLY A 16 -4.50 7.26 -3.26
C GLY A 16 -3.62 7.83 -2.15
N THR A 17 -4.23 8.26 -1.04
CA THR A 17 -3.48 8.74 0.15
C THR A 17 -2.60 7.65 0.77
N MET A 18 -3.09 6.42 0.90
CA MET A 18 -2.30 5.28 1.40
C MET A 18 -1.09 5.03 0.50
N ASN A 19 -1.30 5.01 -0.81
CA ASN A 19 -0.23 4.81 -1.78
C ASN A 19 0.85 5.89 -1.69
N GLY A 20 0.45 7.16 -1.52
CA GLY A 20 1.37 8.26 -1.28
C GLY A 20 2.25 8.05 -0.04
N LYS A 21 1.62 7.71 1.09
CA LYS A 21 2.33 7.44 2.36
C LYS A 21 3.27 6.25 2.28
N ILE A 22 2.85 5.16 1.63
CA ILE A 22 3.70 3.98 1.40
C ILE A 22 4.96 4.37 0.61
N ASN A 23 4.82 5.21 -0.42
CA ASN A 23 5.96 5.69 -1.20
C ASN A 23 6.91 6.59 -0.38
N GLU A 24 6.37 7.44 0.48
CA GLU A 24 7.17 8.28 1.39
C GLU A 24 7.96 7.43 2.40
N ILE A 25 7.34 6.40 2.96
CA ILE A 25 8.00 5.44 3.86
C ILE A 25 9.12 4.72 3.12
N LYS A 26 8.83 4.17 1.93
CA LYS A 26 9.83 3.49 1.10
C LYS A 26 11.05 4.36 0.84
N LYS A 27 10.82 5.62 0.43
CA LYS A 27 11.91 6.57 0.19
C LYS A 27 12.73 6.84 1.46
N SER A 28 12.07 6.95 2.61
CA SER A 28 12.76 7.17 3.88
C SER A 28 13.63 5.97 4.28
N ILE A 29 13.15 4.74 4.05
CA ILE A 29 13.93 3.52 4.26
C ILE A 29 15.14 3.50 3.32
N ASP A 30 14.94 3.74 2.02
CA ASP A 30 16.02 3.77 1.02
C ASP A 30 17.10 4.82 1.38
N ASP A 31 16.70 5.97 1.94
CA ASP A 31 17.63 7.02 2.35
C ASP A 31 18.40 6.65 3.63
N ILE A 32 17.76 5.97 4.59
CA ILE A 32 18.45 5.42 5.76
C ILE A 32 19.47 4.35 5.33
N ASP A 33 19.10 3.45 4.42
CA ASP A 33 20.01 2.42 3.90
C ASP A 33 21.26 3.01 3.28
N LYS A 34 21.11 4.07 2.47
CA LYS A 34 22.25 4.78 1.87
C LYS A 34 23.18 5.37 2.93
N GLU A 35 22.65 5.90 4.02
CA GLU A 35 23.48 6.42 5.11
C GLU A 35 24.15 5.30 5.90
N MET A 36 23.44 4.18 6.15
CA MET A 36 24.01 3.02 6.83
C MET A 36 25.15 2.39 6.05
N GLN A 37 25.07 2.32 4.73
CA GLN A 37 26.17 1.86 3.86
C GLN A 37 27.45 2.72 3.95
N LYS A 38 27.33 3.97 4.43
CA LYS A 38 28.50 4.87 4.60
C LYS A 38 29.16 4.71 5.97
N VAL A 39 28.52 4.05 6.94
CA VAL A 39 29.01 3.96 8.33
C VAL A 39 30.44 3.41 8.40
N GLU A 40 30.76 2.38 7.60
CA GLU A 40 32.10 1.76 7.61
C GLU A 40 33.23 2.70 7.18
N LYS A 41 32.91 3.78 6.46
CA LYS A 41 33.91 4.79 6.07
C LYS A 41 34.42 5.59 7.27
N TYR A 42 33.55 5.84 8.25
CA TYR A 42 33.81 6.71 9.39
C TYR A 42 34.05 5.93 10.68
N TRP A 43 33.45 4.75 10.79
CA TRP A 43 33.56 3.89 11.96
C TRP A 43 34.01 2.50 11.53
N LYS A 44 35.29 2.20 11.78
CA LYS A 44 35.89 0.90 11.46
C LYS A 44 36.02 0.02 12.71
N GLY A 45 36.02 -1.28 12.50
CA GLY A 45 36.24 -2.29 13.54
C GLY A 45 34.97 -3.05 13.92
N ASP A 46 35.10 -4.00 14.85
CA ASP A 46 34.06 -5.01 15.08
C ASP A 46 32.76 -4.44 15.66
N ALA A 47 32.82 -3.32 16.37
CA ALA A 47 31.63 -2.64 16.87
C ALA A 47 30.74 -2.12 15.72
N SER A 48 31.34 -1.54 14.67
CA SER A 48 30.60 -1.07 13.49
C SER A 48 29.96 -2.23 12.71
N LYS A 49 30.67 -3.36 12.59
CA LYS A 49 30.14 -4.58 11.96
C LYS A 49 28.95 -5.15 12.73
N LEU A 50 29.04 -5.20 14.07
CA LEU A 50 27.94 -5.67 14.91
C LEU A 50 26.73 -4.75 14.82
N PHE A 51 26.94 -3.43 14.76
CA PHE A 51 25.89 -2.46 14.53
C PHE A 51 25.19 -2.68 13.18
N LEU A 52 25.94 -2.82 12.09
CA LEU A 52 25.39 -3.08 10.76
C LEU A 52 24.64 -4.42 10.68
N LEU A 53 25.13 -5.46 11.37
CA LEU A 53 24.43 -6.73 11.49
C LEU A 53 23.06 -6.57 12.19
N ASN A 54 22.99 -5.75 13.24
CA ASN A 54 21.74 -5.45 13.90
C ASN A 54 20.82 -4.61 13.02
N TYR A 55 21.38 -3.62 12.30
CA TYR A 55 20.62 -2.83 11.34
C TYR A 55 19.98 -3.71 10.25
N ALA A 56 20.68 -4.71 9.70
CA ALA A 56 20.13 -5.63 8.72
C ALA A 56 18.86 -6.37 9.22
N LYS A 57 18.76 -6.65 10.52
CA LYS A 57 17.54 -7.23 11.13
C LYS A 57 16.40 -6.21 11.18
N THR A 58 16.72 -4.95 11.50
CA THR A 58 15.76 -3.84 11.45
C THR A 58 15.28 -3.62 10.02
N ASP A 59 16.17 -3.58 9.04
CA ASP A 59 15.84 -3.45 7.61
C ASP A 59 14.90 -4.57 7.15
N THR A 60 15.20 -5.83 7.48
CA THR A 60 14.31 -6.96 7.22
C THR A 60 12.90 -6.74 7.80
N SER A 61 12.82 -6.23 9.04
CA SER A 61 11.55 -5.96 9.71
C SER A 61 10.78 -4.82 9.02
N LEU A 62 11.48 -3.77 8.58
CA LEU A 62 10.90 -2.65 7.82
C LEU A 62 10.38 -3.13 6.45
N GLY A 63 11.12 -4.00 5.77
CA GLY A 63 10.68 -4.66 4.54
C GLY A 63 9.37 -5.43 4.74
N SER A 64 9.28 -6.25 5.79
CA SER A 64 8.03 -6.97 6.10
C SER A 64 6.86 -6.03 6.41
N MET A 65 7.09 -4.90 7.09
CA MET A 65 6.05 -3.90 7.31
C MET A 65 5.58 -3.27 5.99
N MET A 66 6.51 -2.99 5.07
CA MET A 66 6.19 -2.45 3.74
C MET A 66 5.36 -3.42 2.90
N ASP A 67 5.65 -4.72 2.99
CA ASP A 67 4.88 -5.76 2.31
C ASP A 67 3.44 -5.79 2.82
N ILE A 68 3.24 -5.81 4.15
CA ILE A 68 1.91 -5.79 4.78
C ILE A 68 1.09 -4.57 4.36
N LEU A 69 1.70 -3.38 4.35
CA LEU A 69 1.03 -2.15 3.96
C LEU A 69 0.64 -2.17 2.46
N THR A 70 1.52 -2.72 1.62
CA THR A 70 1.28 -2.84 0.18
C THR A 70 0.17 -3.85 -0.11
N GLU A 71 0.19 -5.00 0.55
CA GLU A 71 -0.86 -6.02 0.44
C GLU A 71 -2.22 -5.47 0.89
N SER A 72 -2.28 -4.84 2.07
CA SER A 72 -3.50 -4.20 2.59
C SER A 72 -4.10 -3.19 1.61
N LYS A 73 -3.24 -2.38 0.97
CA LYS A 73 -3.67 -1.44 -0.08
C LYS A 73 -4.23 -2.17 -1.29
N ASN A 74 -3.56 -3.22 -1.76
CA ASN A 74 -3.97 -3.99 -2.94
C ASN A 74 -5.31 -4.70 -2.70
N GLU A 75 -5.52 -5.31 -1.54
CA GLU A 75 -6.79 -5.94 -1.17
C GLU A 75 -7.95 -4.94 -1.21
N MET A 76 -7.77 -3.75 -0.61
CA MET A 76 -8.77 -2.70 -0.65
C MET A 76 -9.06 -2.22 -2.07
N GLN A 77 -8.03 -2.14 -2.92
CA GLN A 77 -8.21 -1.77 -4.33
C GLN A 77 -9.03 -2.83 -5.09
N GLU A 78 -8.78 -4.12 -4.85
CA GLU A 78 -9.58 -5.21 -5.43
C GLU A 78 -11.03 -5.20 -4.93
N ILE A 79 -11.24 -4.88 -3.66
CA ILE A 79 -12.59 -4.70 -3.10
C ILE A 79 -13.32 -3.56 -3.84
N CYS A 80 -12.67 -2.40 -4.03
CA CYS A 80 -13.27 -1.27 -4.76
C CYS A 80 -13.69 -1.67 -6.18
N LYS A 81 -12.83 -2.39 -6.91
CA LYS A 81 -13.15 -2.92 -8.25
C LYS A 81 -14.38 -3.83 -8.24
N LYS A 82 -14.45 -4.76 -7.27
CA LYS A 82 -15.59 -5.68 -7.14
C LYS A 82 -16.90 -4.93 -6.91
N TYR A 83 -16.90 -3.93 -6.04
CA TYR A 83 -18.09 -3.10 -5.80
C TYR A 83 -18.50 -2.33 -7.05
N ASN A 84 -17.56 -1.65 -7.73
CA ASN A 84 -17.85 -0.92 -8.97
C ASN A 84 -18.44 -1.83 -10.05
N ASN A 85 -17.90 -3.04 -10.22
CA ASN A 85 -18.43 -4.01 -11.18
C ASN A 85 -19.83 -4.51 -10.83
N CYS A 86 -20.11 -4.71 -9.53
CA CYS A 86 -21.42 -5.13 -9.04
C CYS A 86 -22.46 -4.04 -9.30
N GLU A 87 -22.15 -2.77 -8.98
CA GLU A 87 -23.03 -1.63 -9.26
C GLU A 87 -23.35 -1.50 -10.74
N ALA A 88 -22.33 -1.61 -11.61
CA ALA A 88 -22.53 -1.53 -13.06
C ALA A 88 -23.43 -2.68 -13.59
N SER A 89 -23.26 -3.89 -13.05
CA SER A 89 -24.06 -5.05 -13.45
C SER A 89 -25.52 -4.91 -13.02
N ILE A 90 -25.77 -4.46 -11.79
CA ILE A 90 -27.12 -4.19 -11.29
C ILE A 90 -27.79 -3.07 -12.09
N GLY A 91 -27.05 -1.99 -12.40
CA GLY A 91 -27.55 -0.89 -13.22
C GLY A 91 -28.09 -1.36 -14.58
N LYS A 92 -27.32 -2.18 -15.28
CA LYS A 92 -27.73 -2.78 -16.56
C LYS A 92 -28.96 -3.67 -16.44
N MET A 93 -29.06 -4.46 -15.37
CA MET A 93 -30.23 -5.33 -15.14
C MET A 93 -31.51 -4.50 -14.93
N ILE A 94 -31.44 -3.43 -14.14
CA ILE A 94 -32.57 -2.52 -13.91
C ILE A 94 -32.99 -1.82 -15.21
N GLU A 95 -32.04 -1.39 -16.03
CA GLU A 95 -32.33 -0.78 -17.33
C GLU A 95 -33.03 -1.76 -18.28
N GLY A 96 -32.56 -3.01 -18.33
CA GLY A 96 -33.20 -4.07 -19.11
C GLY A 96 -34.66 -4.30 -18.70
N MET A 97 -34.92 -4.45 -17.39
CA MET A 97 -36.28 -4.64 -16.87
C MET A 97 -37.23 -3.48 -17.19
N LYS A 98 -36.72 -2.24 -17.30
CA LYS A 98 -37.53 -1.07 -17.66
C LYS A 98 -37.89 -1.00 -19.14
N MET A 99 -37.12 -1.65 -20.01
CA MET A 99 -37.38 -1.67 -21.46
C MET A 99 -38.40 -2.75 -21.86
N GLU A 100 -38.63 -3.75 -21.01
CA GLU A 100 -39.56 -4.85 -21.24
C GLU A 100 -40.97 -4.60 -20.66
N GLY A 101 -41.18 -3.51 -19.92
CA GLY A 101 -42.43 -3.18 -19.21
C GLY A 101 -43.22 -2.03 -19.79
#